data_AF-A0A6D0IXU2-F1
#
_entry.id   AF-A0A6D0IXU2-F1
#
_cell.length_a   1.000
_cell.length_b   1.000
_cell.length_c   1.000
_cell.angle_alpha   90.00
_cell.angle_beta   90.00
_cell.angle_gamma   90.00
#
_symmetry.space_group_name_H-M   'P 1'
#
loop_
_entity.id
_entity.type
_entity.pdbx_description
1 polymer ?
#
loop_
_entity_poly.entity_id
_entity_poly.type
_entity_poly.pdbx_seq_one_letter_code
_entity_poly.pdbx_strand_id
1 'polypeptide(L)'
;MSLPHLSLADARNLHLAAQGLLNKPRRRASLEDIPATISRMSLLQIDTINIVARSPYLVLFSRLGNYPAQWLDESLARGELMEYWAHEACFMPRSDF
;
A
#
# COMPACT_ATOMS: atom_id res chain seq x y z
N MET A 1 -5.93 35.18 -1.32
CA MET A 1 -4.84 34.19 -1.43
C MET A 1 -4.87 33.63 -2.84
N SER A 2 -3.75 33.62 -3.56
CA SER A 2 -3.66 32.98 -4.88
C SER A 2 -3.67 31.46 -4.70
N LEU A 3 -4.46 30.75 -5.51
CA LEU A 3 -4.48 29.29 -5.51
C LEU A 3 -3.13 28.75 -6.00
N PRO A 4 -2.58 27.69 -5.36
CA PRO A 4 -1.36 27.05 -5.84
C PRO A 4 -1.60 26.44 -7.24
N HIS A 5 -0.67 26.70 -8.16
CA HIS A 5 -0.68 26.11 -9.49
C HIS A 5 0.23 24.87 -9.51
N LEU A 6 -0.32 23.71 -9.89
CA LEU A 6 0.43 22.46 -10.07
C LEU A 6 0.55 22.17 -11.57
N SER A 7 1.78 22.03 -12.07
CA SER A 7 1.96 21.47 -13.42
C SER A 7 1.57 19.98 -13.44
N LEU A 8 1.38 19.41 -14.63
CA LEU A 8 1.15 17.96 -14.78
C LEU A 8 2.30 17.12 -14.20
N ALA A 9 3.54 17.62 -14.29
CA ALA A 9 4.70 16.96 -13.70
C ALA A 9 4.64 16.98 -12.17
N ASP A 10 4.25 18.11 -11.58
CA ASP A 10 4.10 18.24 -10.12
C ASP A 10 2.98 17.33 -9.61
N ALA A 11 1.82 17.32 -10.30
CA ALA A 11 0.70 16.46 -9.93
C ALA A 11 1.06 14.97 -9.99
N ARG A 12 1.81 14.54 -11.02
CA ARG A 12 2.30 13.16 -11.12
C ARG A 12 3.26 12.82 -9.99
N ASN A 13 4.24 13.68 -9.73
CA ASN A 13 5.22 13.45 -8.67
C ASN A 13 4.55 13.43 -7.29
N LEU A 14 3.57 14.31 -7.07
CA LEU A 14 2.76 14.31 -5.86
C LEU A 14 2.00 12.99 -5.69
N HIS A 15 1.37 12.48 -6.75
CA HIS A 15 0.67 11.20 -6.70
C HIS A 15 1.61 10.02 -6.44
N LEU A 16 2.75 9.95 -7.15
CA LEU A 16 3.78 8.94 -6.92
C LEU A 16 4.36 9.03 -5.50
N ALA A 17 4.53 10.24 -4.98
CA ALA A 17 4.96 10.46 -3.60
C ALA A 17 3.89 9.97 -2.62
N ALA A 18 2.62 10.33 -2.80
CA ALA A 18 1.53 9.86 -1.94
C ALA A 18 1.47 8.32 -1.91
N GLN A 19 1.57 7.67 -3.08
CA GLN A 19 1.52 6.22 -3.24
C GLN A 19 2.78 5.47 -2.80
N GLY A 20 3.88 6.17 -2.47
CA GLY A 20 5.14 5.55 -2.07
C GLY A 20 5.97 4.97 -3.23
N LEU A 21 5.76 5.47 -4.43
CA LEU A 21 6.41 5.01 -5.67
C LEU A 21 7.44 6.00 -6.21
N LEU A 22 7.52 7.22 -5.67
CA LEU A 22 8.45 8.24 -6.17
C LEU A 22 9.92 7.89 -5.86
N ASN A 23 10.18 7.26 -4.72
CA ASN A 23 11.52 6.97 -4.24
C ASN A 23 11.74 5.47 -4.09
N LYS A 24 12.94 5.00 -4.40
CA LYS A 24 13.34 3.61 -4.16
C LYS A 24 13.44 3.33 -2.65
N PRO A 25 13.11 2.11 -2.19
CA PRO A 25 13.34 1.70 -0.81
C PRO A 25 14.81 1.86 -0.42
N ARG A 26 15.06 2.45 0.76
CA ARG A 26 16.43 2.71 1.26
C ARG A 26 17.00 1.57 2.10
N ARG A 27 16.14 0.67 2.57
CA ARG A 27 16.47 -0.50 3.38
C ARG A 27 15.62 -1.69 2.95
N ARG A 28 16.01 -2.89 3.40
CA ARG A 28 15.15 -4.07 3.32
C ARG A 28 13.91 -3.85 4.18
N ALA A 29 12.77 -4.36 3.71
CA ALA A 29 11.52 -4.29 4.45
C ALA A 29 11.59 -5.07 5.78
N SER A 30 10.85 -4.60 6.76
CA SER A 30 10.52 -5.33 7.99
C SER A 30 9.00 -5.55 8.07
N LEU A 31 8.54 -6.40 8.98
CA LEU A 31 7.12 -6.76 9.11
C LEU A 31 6.23 -5.53 9.32
N GLU A 32 6.72 -4.56 10.11
CA GLU A 32 6.00 -3.33 10.44
C GLU A 32 5.77 -2.42 9.22
N ASP A 33 6.51 -2.65 8.13
CA ASP A 33 6.33 -1.89 6.89
C ASP A 33 5.06 -2.30 6.13
N ILE A 34 4.47 -3.47 6.40
CA ILE A 34 3.22 -3.91 5.78
C ILE A 34 2.07 -2.97 6.17
N PRO A 35 1.68 -2.84 7.46
CA PRO A 35 0.61 -1.93 7.84
C PRO A 35 0.95 -0.47 7.53
N ALA A 36 2.21 -0.05 7.65
CA ALA A 36 2.62 1.30 7.29
C ALA A 36 2.42 1.60 5.79
N THR A 37 2.70 0.64 4.91
CA THR A 37 2.51 0.79 3.46
C THR A 37 1.03 0.84 3.09
N ILE A 38 0.21 -0.04 3.68
CA ILE A 38 -1.23 -0.05 3.46
C ILE A 38 -1.86 1.25 3.99
N SER A 39 -1.44 1.72 5.17
CA SER A 39 -1.90 3.00 5.74
C SER A 39 -1.61 4.18 4.83
N ARG A 40 -0.42 4.21 4.21
CA ARG A 40 -0.06 5.26 3.26
C ARG A 40 -0.93 5.27 2.00
N MET A 41 -1.32 4.10 1.49
CA MET A 41 -2.21 3.96 0.34
C MET A 41 -3.69 4.05 0.72
N SER A 42 -4.01 4.04 2.01
CA SER A 42 -5.32 3.86 2.63
C SER A 42 -5.96 2.48 2.43
N LEU A 43 -5.90 1.92 1.22
CA LEU A 43 -6.52 0.64 0.89
C LEU A 43 -5.57 -0.24 0.07
N LEU A 44 -5.64 -1.55 0.31
CA LEU A 44 -5.02 -2.57 -0.54
C LEU A 44 -6.09 -3.53 -1.04
N GLN A 45 -6.46 -3.42 -2.31
CA GLN A 45 -7.50 -4.25 -2.93
C GLN A 45 -7.21 -5.76 -2.80
N ILE A 46 -8.22 -6.53 -2.44
CA ILE A 46 -8.25 -7.99 -2.51
C ILE A 46 -8.76 -8.38 -3.90
N ASP A 47 -7.90 -9.01 -4.69
CA ASP A 47 -8.21 -9.47 -6.05
C ASP A 47 -8.01 -10.98 -6.15
N THR A 48 -8.84 -11.64 -6.95
CA THR A 48 -8.82 -13.08 -7.22
C THR A 48 -7.87 -13.46 -8.36
N ILE A 49 -7.42 -12.51 -9.20
CA ILE A 49 -6.45 -12.78 -10.26
C ILE A 49 -5.11 -13.21 -9.67
N ASN A 50 -4.58 -14.36 -10.11
CA ASN A 50 -3.42 -15.01 -9.47
C ASN A 50 -2.44 -15.72 -10.44
N ILE A 51 -2.36 -15.29 -11.70
CA ILE A 51 -1.52 -15.96 -12.73
C ILE A 51 -0.04 -16.07 -12.32
N VAL A 52 0.51 -15.03 -11.67
CA VAL A 52 1.87 -15.03 -11.12
C VAL A 52 1.83 -15.05 -9.60
N ALA A 53 1.08 -14.11 -9.02
CA ALA A 53 0.73 -14.01 -7.62
C ALA A 53 -0.57 -13.19 -7.51
N ARG A 54 -1.26 -13.24 -6.36
CA ARG A 54 -2.41 -12.36 -6.13
C ARG A 54 -1.98 -10.89 -6.17
N SER A 55 -2.84 -10.01 -6.70
CA SER A 55 -2.59 -8.56 -6.82
C SER A 55 -2.02 -7.90 -5.54
N PRO A 56 -2.54 -8.17 -4.32
CA PRO A 56 -2.02 -7.58 -3.09
C PRO A 56 -0.50 -7.74 -2.93
N TYR A 57 0.02 -8.91 -3.31
CA TYR A 57 1.44 -9.23 -3.13
C TYR A 57 2.33 -8.43 -4.09
N LEU A 58 1.86 -8.22 -5.32
CA LEU A 58 2.58 -7.43 -6.33
C LEU A 58 2.58 -5.94 -5.97
N VAL A 59 1.44 -5.43 -5.48
CA VAL A 59 1.32 -4.04 -5.02
C VAL A 59 2.28 -3.76 -3.87
N LEU A 60 2.34 -4.64 -2.86
CA LEU A 60 3.31 -4.51 -1.76
C LEU A 60 4.76 -4.64 -2.26
N PHE A 61 5.05 -5.60 -3.15
CA PHE A 61 6.40 -5.78 -3.71
C PHE A 61 6.89 -4.51 -4.44
N SER A 62 6.01 -3.82 -5.18
CA SER A 62 6.38 -2.59 -5.90
C SER A 62 6.86 -1.46 -4.98
N ARG A 63 6.49 -1.50 -3.69
CA ARG A 63 6.78 -0.46 -2.69
C ARG A 63 7.84 -0.89 -1.67
N LEU A 64 7.88 -2.18 -1.35
CA LEU A 64 8.76 -2.74 -0.31
C LEU A 64 9.97 -3.50 -0.88
N GLY A 65 9.95 -3.82 -2.18
CA GLY A 65 10.88 -4.76 -2.77
C GLY A 65 10.60 -6.18 -2.29
N ASN A 66 11.64 -7.03 -2.26
CA ASN A 66 11.49 -8.41 -1.79
C ASN A 66 11.17 -8.45 -0.29
N TYR A 67 10.01 -9.04 0.05
CA TYR A 67 9.55 -9.25 1.41
C TYR A 67 8.88 -10.63 1.54
N PRO A 68 8.83 -11.24 2.74
CA PRO A 68 8.07 -12.46 2.97
C PRO A 68 6.56 -12.22 2.84
N ALA A 69 5.91 -12.86 1.87
CA ALA A 69 4.47 -12.67 1.60
C ALA A 69 3.56 -12.97 2.81
N GLN A 70 3.97 -13.93 3.65
CA GLN A 70 3.30 -14.30 4.90
C GLN A 70 3.12 -13.13 5.88
N TRP A 71 3.91 -12.06 5.77
CA TRP A 71 3.77 -10.88 6.62
C TRP A 71 2.43 -10.17 6.46
N LEU A 72 1.78 -10.27 5.29
CA LEU A 72 0.43 -9.74 5.10
C LEU A 72 -0.58 -10.49 5.97
N ASP A 73 -0.53 -11.82 5.93
CA ASP A 73 -1.43 -12.68 6.72
C ASP A 73 -1.10 -12.56 8.23
N GLU A 74 0.17 -12.42 8.61
CA GLU A 74 0.59 -12.15 9.98
C GLU A 74 0.05 -10.80 10.49
N SER A 75 0.11 -9.74 9.68
CA SER A 75 -0.41 -8.41 10.06
C SER A 75 -1.93 -8.44 10.26
N LEU A 76 -2.64 -9.20 9.42
CA LEU A 76 -4.08 -9.45 9.60
C LEU A 76 -4.36 -10.24 10.88
N ALA A 77 -3.62 -11.31 11.13
CA ALA A 77 -3.78 -12.15 12.32
C ALA A 77 -3.46 -11.39 13.63
N ARG A 78 -2.53 -10.42 13.59
CA ARG A 78 -2.21 -9.52 14.71
C ARG A 78 -3.27 -8.43 14.95
N GLY A 79 -4.24 -8.27 14.04
CA GLY A 79 -5.25 -7.22 14.10
C GLY A 79 -4.73 -5.83 13.75
N GLU A 80 -3.55 -5.73 13.11
CA GLU A 80 -3.02 -4.46 12.60
C GLU A 80 -3.77 -4.03 11.33
N LEU A 81 -4.29 -5.02 10.60
CA LEU A 81 -5.13 -4.85 9.42
C LEU A 81 -6.50 -5.51 9.65
N MET A 82 -7.47 -5.11 8.83
CA MET A 82 -8.75 -5.80 8.70
C MET A 82 -9.13 -5.94 7.22
N GLU A 83 -9.90 -6.98 6.92
CA GLU A 83 -10.59 -7.09 5.63
C GLU A 83 -11.91 -6.31 5.69
N TYR A 84 -12.14 -5.44 4.72
CA TYR A 84 -13.31 -4.57 4.68
C TYR A 84 -13.81 -4.36 3.25
N TRP A 85 -15.12 -4.10 3.12
CA TRP A 85 -15.74 -3.72 1.85
C TRP A 85 -15.87 -2.19 1.77
N ALA A 86 -14.88 -1.54 1.16
CA ALA A 86 -14.90 -0.10 0.89
C ALA A 86 -15.54 0.15 -0.49
N HIS A 87 -14.86 0.86 -1.39
CA HIS A 87 -15.21 0.84 -2.81
C HIS A 87 -15.16 -0.60 -3.36
N GLU A 88 -14.32 -1.46 -2.78
CA GLU A 88 -14.11 -2.87 -3.12
C GLU A 88 -13.61 -3.65 -1.89
N ALA A 89 -13.50 -4.98 -2.01
CA ALA A 89 -12.88 -5.81 -0.98
C ALA A 89 -11.39 -5.41 -0.83
N CYS A 90 -10.95 -5.11 0.38
CA CYS A 90 -9.62 -4.59 0.63
C CYS A 90 -9.09 -4.92 2.03
N PHE A 91 -7.76 -4.89 2.18
CA PHE A 91 -7.10 -4.73 3.46
C PHE A 91 -7.02 -3.24 3.81
N MET A 92 -7.39 -2.90 5.04
CA MET A 92 -7.38 -1.53 5.58
C MET A 92 -6.68 -1.53 6.96
N PRO A 93 -5.99 -0.45 7.35
CA PRO A 93 -5.47 -0.30 8.71
C PRO A 93 -6.60 -0.36 9.73
N ARG A 94 -6.41 -1.12 10.81
CA ARG A 94 -7.45 -1.20 11.85
C ARG A 94 -7.75 0.16 12.50
N SER A 95 -6.78 1.08 12.52
CA SER A 95 -6.92 2.42 13.11
C SER A 95 -7.88 3.35 12.36
N ASP A 96 -8.24 3.02 11.12
CA ASP A 96 -9.10 3.87 10.28
C ASP A 96 -10.61 3.70 10.63
N PHE A 97 -10.91 2.93 11.69
CA PHE A 97 -12.26 2.61 12.18
C PHE A 97 -12.34 2.67 13.71
#